data_AF-A0A6G9AFK0-F1
#
_entry.id   AF-A0A6G9AFK0-F1
#
_cell.length_a   1.000
_cell.length_b   1.000
_cell.length_c   1.000
_cell.angle_alpha   90.00
_cell.angle_beta   90.00
_cell.angle_gamma   90.00
#
_symmetry.space_group_name_H-M   'P 1'
#
loop_
_entity.id
_entity.type
_entity.pdbx_description
1 polymer ?
#
loop_
_entity_poly.entity_id
_entity_poly.type
_entity_poly.pdbx_seq_one_letter_code
_entity_poly.pdbx_strand_id
1 'polypeptide(L)'
;MRLYKAKARYQAVERETGVPWPAIAVIHERESSQDWRASLAQGDPWSRVSVHVPAGRGPFASWEAAAIDALVKCPPYLARHRDWSIAAALTALETYNGIGYAARGLPSPYLWSGTNQYRAGKYVRDGVYDPGKVDPQLGCAALMVALMELDPEISFAGTKIAKSASAGDSAKPSLTKPSKGSIGAFVIDLVRAILGRK
;
A
#
# COMPACT_ATOMS: atom_id res chain seq x y z
N MET A 1 8.18 -15.46 -17.04
CA MET A 1 8.43 -14.09 -16.54
C MET A 1 9.55 -14.08 -15.50
N ARG A 2 10.46 -13.09 -15.48
CA ARG A 2 11.59 -13.03 -14.53
C ARG A 2 11.14 -12.90 -13.07
N LEU A 3 10.07 -12.14 -12.82
CA LEU A 3 9.43 -12.01 -11.51
C LEU A 3 9.09 -13.37 -10.88
N TYR A 4 8.38 -14.22 -11.63
CA TYR A 4 7.98 -15.54 -11.15
C TYR A 4 9.16 -16.47 -10.86
N LYS A 5 10.23 -16.41 -11.67
CA LYS A 5 11.46 -17.21 -11.42
C LYS A 5 12.15 -16.87 -10.09
N ALA A 6 11.92 -15.67 -9.56
CA ALA A 6 12.48 -15.22 -8.29
C ALA A 6 11.50 -15.33 -7.10
N LYS A 7 10.34 -16.00 -7.28
CA LYS A 7 9.28 -16.17 -6.27
C LYS A 7 9.83 -16.48 -4.87
N ALA A 8 10.76 -17.44 -4.76
CA ALA A 8 11.33 -17.85 -3.47
C ALA A 8 12.02 -16.71 -2.69
N ARG A 9 12.70 -15.77 -3.38
CA ARG A 9 13.34 -14.61 -2.74
C ARG A 9 12.30 -13.60 -2.26
N TYR A 10 11.27 -13.34 -3.06
CA TYR A 10 10.17 -12.46 -2.66
C TYR A 10 9.38 -13.04 -1.49
N GLN A 11 9.14 -14.35 -1.48
CA GLN A 11 8.49 -15.04 -0.36
C GLN A 11 9.32 -14.97 0.93
N ALA A 12 10.65 -14.87 0.85
CA ALA A 12 11.48 -14.64 2.03
C ALA A 12 11.17 -13.29 2.69
N VAL A 13 10.98 -12.24 1.89
CA VAL A 13 10.60 -10.91 2.39
C VAL A 13 9.13 -10.89 2.85
N GLU A 14 8.24 -11.58 2.15
CA GLU A 14 6.83 -11.73 2.54
C GLU A 14 6.71 -12.34 3.95
N ARG A 15 7.49 -13.39 4.27
CA ARG A 15 7.47 -14.01 5.60
C ARG A 15 7.84 -13.06 6.73
N GLU A 16 8.77 -12.13 6.47
CA GLU A 16 9.25 -11.17 7.48
C GLU A 16 8.37 -9.92 7.59
N THR A 17 7.60 -9.59 6.55
CA THR A 17 6.90 -8.29 6.45
C THR A 17 5.38 -8.40 6.38
N GLY A 18 4.85 -9.57 6.01
CA GLY A 18 3.44 -9.78 5.69
C GLY A 18 2.97 -9.08 4.40
N VAL A 19 3.87 -8.47 3.63
CA VAL A 19 3.55 -7.88 2.33
C VAL A 19 3.52 -9.01 1.29
N PRO A 20 2.43 -9.18 0.52
CA PRO A 20 2.33 -10.25 -0.46
C PRO A 20 3.49 -10.23 -1.46
N TRP A 21 4.09 -11.40 -1.68
CA TRP A 21 5.23 -11.50 -2.59
C TRP A 21 4.97 -10.97 -4.01
N PRO A 22 3.76 -11.05 -4.60
CA PRO A 22 3.52 -10.46 -5.92
C PRO A 22 3.58 -8.93 -5.88
N ALA A 23 3.15 -8.30 -4.79
CA ALA A 23 3.29 -6.86 -4.60
C ALA A 23 4.77 -6.45 -4.48
N ILE A 24 5.57 -7.21 -3.72
CA ILE A 24 7.02 -7.00 -3.62
C ILE A 24 7.68 -7.15 -4.99
N ALA A 25 7.28 -8.15 -5.76
CA ALA A 25 7.85 -8.43 -7.08
C ALA A 25 7.61 -7.29 -8.06
N VAL A 26 6.39 -6.76 -8.14
CA VAL A 26 6.08 -5.65 -9.06
C VAL A 26 6.71 -4.33 -8.61
N ILE A 27 6.82 -4.06 -7.30
CA ILE A 27 7.62 -2.93 -6.80
C ILE A 27 9.07 -3.07 -7.29
N HIS A 28 9.68 -4.24 -7.14
CA HIS A 28 11.07 -4.45 -7.56
C HIS A 28 11.27 -4.23 -9.07
N GLU A 29 10.31 -4.64 -9.92
CA GLU A 29 10.38 -4.33 -11.35
C GLU A 29 10.28 -2.83 -11.60
N ARG A 30 9.38 -2.14 -10.91
CA ARG A 30 9.11 -0.72 -11.15
C ARG A 30 10.20 0.22 -10.63
N GLU A 31 10.83 -0.12 -9.52
CA GLU A 31 11.85 0.70 -8.88
C GLU A 31 13.24 0.48 -9.50
N SER A 32 13.53 -0.72 -9.99
CA SER A 32 14.89 -1.04 -10.47
C SER A 32 14.97 -2.07 -11.60
N SER A 33 13.86 -2.37 -12.29
CA SER A 33 13.84 -3.39 -13.37
C SER A 33 14.38 -4.76 -12.92
N GLN A 34 14.12 -5.09 -11.65
CA GLN A 34 14.57 -6.30 -10.96
C GLN A 34 16.10 -6.38 -10.73
N ASP A 35 16.79 -5.24 -10.64
CA ASP A 35 18.20 -5.21 -10.26
C ASP A 35 18.39 -5.58 -8.77
N TRP A 36 18.88 -6.79 -8.54
CA TRP A 36 19.17 -7.33 -7.21
C TRP A 36 20.29 -6.59 -6.46
N ARG A 37 20.95 -5.60 -7.07
CA ARG A 37 21.93 -4.72 -6.44
C ARG A 37 21.31 -3.41 -5.95
N ALA A 38 20.11 -3.09 -6.39
CA ALA A 38 19.36 -1.89 -6.05
C ALA A 38 18.41 -2.14 -4.87
N SER A 39 18.22 -1.11 -4.05
CA SER A 39 17.28 -1.10 -2.94
C SER A 39 15.85 -0.96 -3.45
N LEU A 40 14.93 -1.69 -2.82
CA LEU A 40 13.51 -1.64 -3.15
C LEU A 40 12.87 -0.26 -2.94
N ALA A 41 13.45 0.59 -2.07
CA ALA A 41 12.84 1.86 -1.69
C ALA A 41 13.06 3.02 -2.68
N GLN A 42 14.20 3.05 -3.39
CA GLN A 42 14.55 4.19 -4.26
C GLN A 42 15.51 3.83 -5.41
N GLY A 43 15.89 2.55 -5.56
CA GLY A 43 16.82 2.11 -6.61
C GLY A 43 18.31 2.29 -6.30
N ASP A 44 18.71 3.01 -5.24
CA ASP A 44 20.13 3.12 -4.86
C ASP A 44 20.77 1.76 -4.52
N PRO A 45 22.09 1.57 -4.71
CA PRO A 45 22.77 0.36 -4.29
C PRO A 45 22.55 0.06 -2.79
N TRP A 46 21.98 -1.09 -2.46
CA TRP A 46 21.65 -1.42 -1.06
C TRP A 46 22.89 -1.62 -0.17
N SER A 47 24.05 -1.85 -0.77
CA SER A 47 25.33 -2.05 -0.08
C SER A 47 26.03 -0.73 0.28
N ARG A 48 25.35 0.41 0.13
CA ARG A 48 25.81 1.75 0.51
C ARG A 48 24.69 2.51 1.21
N VAL A 49 25.05 3.62 1.84
CA VAL A 49 24.06 4.55 2.41
C VAL A 49 23.30 5.21 1.26
N SER A 50 21.97 5.16 1.27
CA SER A 50 21.13 5.77 0.23
C SER A 50 21.24 7.30 0.24
N VAL A 51 21.22 7.88 -0.96
CA VAL A 51 21.23 9.33 -1.20
C VAL A 51 19.88 9.82 -1.70
N HIS A 52 19.16 9.00 -2.47
CA HIS A 52 17.79 9.29 -2.88
C HIS A 52 16.81 9.02 -1.73
N VAL A 53 15.67 9.72 -1.74
CA VAL A 53 14.65 9.60 -0.69
C VAL A 53 13.98 8.23 -0.78
N PRO A 54 13.86 7.47 0.32
CA PRO A 54 14.32 7.77 1.68
C PRO A 54 15.85 7.71 1.83
N ALA A 55 16.47 8.83 2.21
CA ALA A 55 17.92 8.95 2.33
C ALA A 55 18.41 8.38 3.68
N GLY A 56 19.70 8.00 3.73
CA GLY A 56 20.33 7.54 4.97
C GLY A 56 19.98 6.09 5.36
N ARG A 57 19.43 5.28 4.44
CA ARG A 57 19.17 3.85 4.67
C ARG A 57 20.41 3.03 4.35
N GLY A 58 20.58 1.89 5.02
CA GLY A 58 21.72 0.98 4.78
C GLY A 58 23.05 1.48 5.37
N PRO A 59 24.19 0.88 4.96
CA PRO A 59 24.30 -0.27 4.05
C PRO A 59 23.65 -1.53 4.64
N PHE A 60 23.13 -2.40 3.77
CA PHE A 60 22.52 -3.68 4.16
C PHE A 60 23.44 -4.85 3.82
N ALA A 61 23.21 -6.01 4.46
CA ALA A 61 23.95 -7.24 4.20
C ALA A 61 23.45 -8.02 2.97
N SER A 62 22.21 -7.77 2.54
CA SER A 62 21.57 -8.43 1.41
C SER A 62 20.46 -7.57 0.82
N TRP A 63 19.99 -7.97 -0.37
CA TRP A 63 18.79 -7.37 -0.98
C TRP A 63 17.55 -7.58 -0.10
N GLU A 64 17.41 -8.76 0.50
CA GLU A 64 16.28 -9.09 1.39
C GLU A 64 16.25 -8.15 2.61
N ALA A 65 17.41 -7.89 3.23
CA ALA A 65 17.51 -6.95 4.35
C ALA A 65 17.09 -5.53 3.93
N ALA A 66 17.51 -5.09 2.74
CA ALA A 66 17.13 -3.80 2.18
C ALA A 66 15.63 -3.72 1.82
N ALA A 67 15.06 -4.80 1.29
CA ALA A 67 13.64 -4.89 0.96
C ALA A 67 12.76 -4.88 2.21
N ILE A 68 13.15 -5.61 3.27
CA ILE A 68 12.47 -5.58 4.56
C ILE A 68 12.52 -4.15 5.14
N ASP A 69 13.68 -3.51 5.09
CA ASP A 69 13.84 -2.14 5.54
C ASP A 69 12.92 -1.16 4.80
N ALA A 70 12.89 -1.24 3.47
CA ALA A 70 12.01 -0.45 2.62
C ALA A 70 10.52 -0.60 3.00
N LEU A 71 10.06 -1.84 3.24
CA LEU A 71 8.65 -2.12 3.52
C LEU A 71 8.24 -1.80 4.97
N VAL A 72 9.17 -1.89 5.92
CA VAL A 72 8.89 -1.74 7.36
C VAL A 72 9.18 -0.33 7.88
N LYS A 73 10.25 0.30 7.39
CA LYS A 73 10.83 1.52 7.97
C LYS A 73 10.66 2.76 7.11
N CYS A 74 10.28 2.60 5.85
CA CYS A 74 10.08 3.72 4.94
C CYS A 74 8.59 3.92 4.67
N PRO A 75 8.11 5.17 4.51
CA PRO A 75 6.76 5.42 4.02
C PRO A 75 6.52 4.68 2.68
N PRO A 76 5.31 4.15 2.43
CA PRO A 76 4.10 4.23 3.27
C PRO A 76 4.01 3.15 4.35
N TYR A 77 5.10 2.48 4.71
CA TYR A 77 5.16 1.42 5.73
C TYR A 77 4.27 0.23 5.39
N LEU A 78 4.43 -0.33 4.18
CA LEU A 78 3.59 -1.41 3.66
C LEU A 78 3.47 -2.62 4.57
N ALA A 79 4.47 -2.93 5.41
CA ALA A 79 4.37 -4.01 6.40
C ALA A 79 3.30 -3.78 7.49
N ARG A 80 2.77 -2.56 7.60
CA ARG A 80 1.64 -2.23 8.49
C ARG A 80 0.27 -2.44 7.82
N HIS A 81 0.23 -2.60 6.49
CA HIS A 81 -1.02 -2.88 5.80
C HIS A 81 -1.54 -4.27 6.18
N ARG A 82 -2.87 -4.38 6.31
CA ARG A 82 -3.58 -5.61 6.69
C ARG A 82 -4.60 -6.05 5.66
N ASP A 83 -5.12 -5.12 4.88
CA ASP A 83 -5.97 -5.44 3.73
C ASP A 83 -5.12 -5.45 2.46
N TRP A 84 -5.10 -6.61 1.82
CA TRP A 84 -4.51 -6.83 0.51
C TRP A 84 -5.59 -7.32 -0.48
N SER A 85 -6.84 -6.88 -0.30
CA SER A 85 -7.82 -6.92 -1.38
C SER A 85 -7.26 -6.27 -2.63
N ILE A 86 -7.66 -6.68 -3.83
CA ILE A 86 -7.08 -6.13 -5.07
C ILE A 86 -7.12 -4.59 -5.11
N ALA A 87 -8.20 -3.97 -4.63
CA ALA A 87 -8.32 -2.52 -4.53
C ALA A 87 -7.32 -1.92 -3.54
N ALA A 88 -7.17 -2.53 -2.35
CA ALA A 88 -6.20 -2.09 -1.34
C ALA A 88 -4.75 -2.31 -1.81
N ALA A 89 -4.46 -3.40 -2.51
CA ALA A 89 -3.15 -3.69 -3.09
C ALA A 89 -2.75 -2.65 -4.14
N LEU A 90 -3.65 -2.33 -5.08
CA LEU A 90 -3.40 -1.30 -6.09
C LEU A 90 -3.23 0.09 -5.44
N THR A 91 -4.04 0.42 -4.44
CA THR A 91 -3.90 1.67 -3.67
C THR A 91 -2.56 1.74 -2.95
N ALA A 92 -2.14 0.64 -2.32
CA ALA A 92 -0.87 0.53 -1.62
C ALA A 92 0.32 0.71 -2.58
N LEU A 93 0.25 0.11 -3.77
CA LEU A 93 1.27 0.24 -4.82
C LEU A 93 1.36 1.66 -5.38
N GLU A 94 0.22 2.34 -5.61
CA GLU A 94 0.24 3.74 -6.03
C GLU A 94 0.81 4.65 -4.93
N THR A 95 0.46 4.37 -3.67
CA THR A 95 1.00 5.13 -2.54
C THR A 95 2.51 4.90 -2.37
N TYR A 96 3.00 3.69 -2.67
CA TYR A 96 4.43 3.37 -2.64
C TYR A 96 5.22 4.22 -3.64
N ASN A 97 4.74 4.32 -4.88
CA ASN A 97 5.32 5.20 -5.89
C ASN A 97 5.11 6.70 -5.58
N GLY A 98 3.94 7.04 -5.06
CA GLY A 98 3.49 8.41 -4.79
C GLY A 98 2.15 8.75 -5.44
N ILE A 99 1.32 9.48 -4.71
CA ILE A 99 -0.10 9.78 -5.04
C ILE A 99 -0.29 10.95 -6.03
N GLY A 100 0.75 11.36 -6.76
CA GLY A 100 0.71 12.53 -7.63
C GLY A 100 -0.29 12.41 -8.79
N TYR A 101 -0.50 11.20 -9.31
CA TYR A 101 -1.47 10.95 -10.37
C TYR A 101 -2.91 10.91 -9.84
N ALA A 102 -3.16 10.18 -8.74
CA ALA A 102 -4.44 10.19 -8.04
C ALA A 102 -4.88 11.62 -7.65
N ALA A 103 -3.98 12.46 -7.14
CA ALA A 103 -4.27 13.86 -6.80
C ALA A 103 -4.68 14.72 -8.02
N ARG A 104 -4.36 14.27 -9.24
CA ARG A 104 -4.76 14.91 -10.51
C ARG A 104 -5.99 14.26 -11.14
N GLY A 105 -6.55 13.21 -10.52
CA GLY A 105 -7.62 12.41 -11.11
C GLY A 105 -7.18 11.66 -12.37
N LEU A 106 -5.89 11.30 -12.46
CA LEU A 106 -5.30 10.64 -13.63
C LEU A 106 -4.85 9.21 -13.31
N PRO A 107 -4.92 8.29 -14.28
CA PRO A 107 -4.39 6.94 -14.11
C PRO A 107 -2.86 6.99 -13.99
N SER A 108 -2.33 6.46 -12.89
CA SER A 108 -0.89 6.32 -12.71
C SER A 108 -0.29 5.34 -13.71
N PRO A 109 0.72 5.72 -14.54
CA PRO A 109 1.49 4.77 -15.34
C PRO A 109 2.20 3.72 -14.47
N TYR A 110 2.47 4.03 -13.19
CA TYR A 110 3.03 3.06 -12.24
C TYR A 110 2.14 1.84 -12.07
N LEU A 111 0.82 2.07 -12.01
CA LEU A 111 -0.16 0.99 -11.91
C LEU A 111 -0.59 0.44 -13.27
N TRP A 112 -0.88 1.34 -14.22
CA TRP A 112 -1.76 1.05 -15.35
C TRP A 112 -1.07 0.99 -16.71
N SER A 113 0.23 1.30 -16.80
CA SER A 113 0.93 1.22 -18.08
C SER A 113 0.82 -0.18 -18.71
N GLY A 114 0.62 -0.25 -20.03
CA GLY A 114 0.36 -1.50 -20.76
C GLY A 114 -1.07 -2.05 -20.61
N THR A 115 -2.00 -1.30 -19.99
CA THR A 115 -3.43 -1.64 -19.89
C THR A 115 -4.30 -0.65 -20.67
N ASN A 116 -5.59 -0.94 -20.82
CA ASN A 116 -6.55 -0.01 -21.41
C ASN A 116 -6.93 1.18 -20.49
N GLN A 117 -6.48 1.20 -19.23
CA GLN A 117 -6.73 2.28 -18.27
C GLN A 117 -5.74 3.45 -18.41
N TYR A 118 -4.62 3.25 -19.11
CA TYR A 118 -3.59 4.27 -19.31
C TYR A 118 -3.28 4.44 -20.80
N ARG A 119 -3.25 5.70 -21.26
CA ARG A 119 -2.88 6.04 -22.64
C ARG A 119 -1.56 6.78 -22.71
N ALA A 120 -1.43 7.86 -21.94
CA ALA A 120 -0.26 8.71 -21.85
C ALA A 120 -0.32 9.55 -20.57
N GLY A 121 0.77 10.24 -20.25
CA GLY A 121 0.91 11.08 -19.08
C GLY A 121 1.92 10.51 -18.10
N LYS A 122 3.02 11.21 -17.85
CA LYS A 122 4.08 10.72 -16.95
C LYS A 122 4.82 11.87 -16.29
N TYR A 123 5.11 11.75 -15.00
CA TYR A 123 6.14 12.54 -14.36
C TYR A 123 7.51 12.09 -14.88
N VAL A 124 8.17 12.95 -15.65
CA VAL A 124 9.49 12.67 -16.27
C VAL A 124 10.65 13.02 -15.34
N ARG A 125 10.38 13.83 -14.32
CA ARG A 125 11.22 14.14 -13.16
C ARG A 125 10.32 14.72 -12.06
N ASP A 126 10.86 14.90 -10.87
CA ASP A 126 10.12 15.44 -9.73
C ASP A 126 9.39 16.74 -10.08
N GLY A 127 8.07 16.74 -9.86
CA GLY A 127 7.19 17.86 -10.13
C GLY A 127 6.91 18.17 -11.61
N VAL A 128 7.55 17.49 -12.56
CA VAL A 128 7.39 17.77 -14.00
C VAL A 128 6.58 16.67 -14.69
N TYR A 129 5.31 16.98 -14.89
CA TYR A 129 4.35 16.12 -15.58
C TYR A 129 4.29 16.44 -17.09
N ASP A 130 4.51 15.43 -17.92
CA ASP A 130 4.32 15.49 -19.37
C ASP A 130 3.06 14.69 -19.74
N PRO A 131 1.98 15.35 -20.22
CA PRO A 131 0.73 14.68 -20.59
C PRO A 131 0.85 13.76 -21.81
N GLY A 132 1.85 13.96 -22.68
CA GLY A 132 2.06 13.18 -23.90
C GLY A 132 3.04 12.02 -23.74
N LYS A 133 3.85 12.02 -22.67
CA LYS A 133 4.82 10.95 -22.44
C LYS A 133 4.14 9.65 -22.05
N VAL A 134 4.44 8.59 -22.80
CA VAL A 134 4.05 7.21 -22.49
C VAL A 134 5.14 6.55 -21.66
N ASP A 135 4.75 5.80 -20.62
CA ASP A 135 5.66 4.95 -19.86
C ASP A 135 5.96 3.64 -20.62
N PRO A 136 7.20 3.36 -21.03
CA PRO A 136 7.52 2.10 -21.70
C PRO A 136 7.54 0.90 -20.74
N GLN A 137 7.62 1.12 -19.43
CA GLN A 137 7.57 0.04 -18.44
C GLN A 137 6.12 -0.39 -18.19
N LEU A 138 5.90 -1.70 -18.03
CA LEU A 138 4.59 -2.24 -17.68
C LEU A 138 4.17 -1.78 -16.28
N GLY A 139 2.88 -1.52 -16.11
CA GLY A 139 2.26 -1.17 -14.84
C GLY A 139 2.16 -2.38 -13.90
N CYS A 140 2.11 -2.11 -12.60
CA CYS A 140 1.92 -3.15 -11.59
C CYS A 140 0.70 -4.03 -11.86
N ALA A 141 -0.43 -3.45 -12.29
CA ALA A 141 -1.65 -4.22 -12.54
C ALA A 141 -1.46 -5.25 -13.66
N ALA A 142 -0.80 -4.85 -14.76
CA ALA A 142 -0.51 -5.76 -15.87
C ALA A 142 0.44 -6.90 -15.44
N LEU A 143 1.48 -6.56 -14.67
CA LEU A 143 2.44 -7.54 -14.14
C LEU A 143 1.79 -8.49 -13.13
N MET A 144 0.90 -8.00 -12.27
CA MET A 144 0.16 -8.82 -11.31
C MET A 144 -0.80 -9.79 -12.01
N VAL A 145 -1.51 -9.36 -13.06
CA VAL A 145 -2.34 -10.27 -13.86
C VAL A 145 -1.48 -11.38 -14.46
N ALA A 146 -0.35 -11.05 -15.07
CA ALA A 146 0.57 -12.06 -15.61
C ALA A 146 1.13 -13.01 -14.53
N LEU A 147 1.35 -12.53 -13.30
CA LEU A 147 1.74 -13.38 -12.18
C LEU A 147 0.61 -14.35 -11.80
N MET A 148 -0.63 -13.86 -11.68
CA MET A 148 -1.81 -14.65 -11.33
C MET A 148 -2.16 -15.70 -12.40
N GLU A 149 -1.91 -15.41 -13.67
CA GLU A 149 -2.06 -16.39 -14.76
C GLU A 149 -1.02 -17.51 -14.69
N LEU A 150 0.21 -17.20 -14.27
CA LEU A 150 1.28 -18.19 -14.11
C LEU A 150 1.14 -19.01 -12.83
N ASP A 151 0.53 -18.43 -11.80
CA ASP A 151 0.41 -19.00 -10.47
C ASP A 151 -1.00 -18.73 -9.91
N PRO A 152 -1.94 -19.67 -10.13
CA PRO A 152 -3.31 -19.53 -9.65
C PRO A 152 -3.46 -19.51 -8.13
N GLU A 153 -2.40 -19.81 -7.36
CA GLU A 153 -2.41 -19.67 -5.91
C GLU A 153 -2.29 -18.21 -5.47
N ILE A 154 -1.84 -17.31 -6.35
CA ILE A 154 -1.82 -15.88 -6.07
C ILE A 154 -3.25 -15.36 -5.97
N SER A 155 -3.63 -14.94 -4.76
CA SER A 155 -4.93 -14.37 -4.49
C SER A 155 -4.80 -13.06 -3.74
N PHE A 156 -5.45 -12.02 -4.28
CA PHE A 156 -5.73 -10.76 -3.60
C PHE A 156 -7.19 -10.72 -3.14
N ALA A 157 -7.71 -11.88 -2.70
CA ALA A 157 -8.94 -11.92 -1.94
C ALA A 157 -8.65 -11.18 -0.62
N GLY A 158 -9.32 -10.04 -0.41
CA GLY A 158 -9.19 -9.27 0.82
C GLY A 158 -9.38 -10.16 2.04
N THR A 159 -8.90 -9.71 3.19
CA THR A 159 -9.20 -10.38 4.46
C THR A 159 -10.70 -10.63 4.48
N LYS A 160 -11.13 -11.89 4.38
CA LYS A 160 -12.48 -12.26 4.79
C LYS A 160 -12.51 -11.84 6.24
N ILE A 161 -13.09 -10.68 6.53
CA ILE A 161 -13.45 -10.34 7.90
C ILE A 161 -14.33 -11.50 8.28
N ALA A 162 -13.78 -12.42 9.07
CA ALA A 162 -14.52 -13.54 9.62
C ALA A 162 -15.77 -12.89 10.19
N LYS A 163 -16.93 -13.31 9.70
CA LYS A 163 -18.23 -12.81 10.15
C LYS A 163 -18.13 -12.76 11.66
N SER A 164 -18.03 -11.55 12.23
CA SER A 164 -17.92 -11.40 13.67
C SER A 164 -19.05 -12.22 14.24
N ALA A 165 -18.76 -13.08 15.22
CA ALA A 165 -19.79 -13.81 15.94
C ALA A 165 -20.95 -12.83 16.16
N SER A 166 -22.13 -13.20 15.67
CA SER A 166 -23.33 -12.37 15.76
C SER A 166 -23.37 -11.81 17.18
N ALA A 167 -23.25 -10.49 17.31
CA ALA A 167 -23.53 -9.83 18.56
C ALA A 167 -24.95 -10.28 18.95
N GLY A 168 -25.04 -11.17 19.93
CA GLY A 168 -26.32 -11.55 20.51
C GLY A 168 -27.03 -10.28 20.92
N ASP A 169 -28.33 -10.22 20.61
CA ASP A 169 -29.25 -9.09 20.81
C ASP A 169 -28.80 -8.13 21.92
N SER A 170 -28.03 -7.10 21.54
CA SER A 170 -27.83 -5.95 22.40
C SER A 170 -29.03 -5.04 22.19
N ALA A 171 -29.89 -4.96 23.20
CA ALA A 171 -31.08 -4.12 23.22
C ALA A 171 -30.81 -2.71 22.68
N LYS A 172 -31.75 -2.19 21.87
CA LYS A 172 -31.71 -0.83 21.32
C LYS A 172 -31.40 0.18 22.44
N PRO A 173 -30.45 1.11 22.27
CA PRO A 173 -30.18 2.12 23.28
C PRO A 173 -31.41 3.01 23.45
N SER A 174 -32.00 2.97 24.64
CA SER A 174 -33.13 3.81 25.03
C SER A 174 -32.65 5.19 25.47
N LEU A 175 -33.22 6.23 24.86
CA LEU A 175 -32.94 7.64 25.18
C LEU A 175 -33.44 8.06 26.58
N THR A 176 -34.20 7.21 27.28
CA THR A 176 -34.83 7.59 28.56
C THR A 176 -33.98 7.27 29.80
N LYS A 177 -32.87 6.52 29.66
CA LYS A 177 -31.95 6.20 30.78
C LYS A 177 -30.48 6.09 30.30
N PRO A 178 -29.75 7.20 30.17
CA PRO A 178 -28.33 7.14 29.80
C PRO A 178 -27.48 6.55 30.95
N SER A 179 -26.49 5.74 30.59
CA SER A 179 -25.47 5.23 31.51
C SER A 179 -24.50 6.34 31.94
N LYS A 180 -24.01 6.27 33.18
CA LYS A 180 -23.06 7.25 33.73
C LYS A 180 -21.79 7.29 32.86
N GLY A 181 -21.43 8.47 32.37
CA GLY A 181 -20.27 8.69 31.50
C GLY A 181 -20.54 8.62 29.99
N SER A 182 -21.79 8.36 29.58
CA SER A 182 -22.17 8.39 28.16
C SER A 182 -22.31 9.83 27.63
N ILE A 183 -22.15 9.99 26.30
CA ILE A 183 -22.41 11.25 25.58
C ILE A 183 -23.82 11.79 25.89
N GLY A 184 -24.80 10.90 26.07
CA GLY A 184 -26.16 11.30 26.47
C GLY A 184 -26.23 11.92 27.89
N ALA A 185 -25.39 11.47 28.81
CA ALA A 185 -25.28 12.07 30.15
C ALA A 185 -24.63 13.46 30.07
N PHE A 186 -23.59 13.61 29.25
CA PHE A 186 -22.92 14.90 29.02
C PHE A 186 -23.88 15.95 28.43
N VAL A 187 -24.73 15.56 27.47
CA VAL A 187 -25.71 16.48 26.85
C VAL A 187 -26.79 16.89 27.86
N ILE A 188 -27.29 15.97 28.70
CA ILE A 188 -28.27 16.30 29.74
C ILE A 188 -27.67 17.23 30.81
N ASP A 189 -26.44 16.96 31.26
CA ASP A 189 -25.76 17.80 32.25
C ASP A 189 -25.49 19.21 31.69
N LEU A 190 -25.13 19.31 30.41
CA LEU A 190 -24.93 20.59 29.74
C LEU A 190 -26.23 21.39 29.61
N VAL A 191 -27.34 20.75 29.24
CA VAL A 191 -28.65 21.41 29.14
C VAL A 191 -29.15 21.88 30.52
N ARG A 192 -28.94 21.08 31.58
CA ARG A 192 -29.31 21.46 32.95
C ARG A 192 -28.47 22.62 33.48
N ALA A 193 -27.18 22.68 33.14
CA ALA A 193 -26.31 23.79 33.51
C ALA A 193 -26.69 25.12 32.81
N ILE A 194 -27.22 25.03 31.59
CA ILE A 194 -27.64 26.20 30.79
C ILE A 194 -29.04 26.68 31.21
N LEU A 195 -30.00 25.78 31.45
CA LEU A 195 -31.38 26.14 31.79
C LEU A 195 -31.64 26.30 33.29
N GLY A 196 -30.75 25.81 34.16
CA GLY A 196 -30.85 25.89 35.62
C GLY A 196 -30.27 27.16 36.24
N ARG A 197 -29.75 28.10 35.44
CA ARG A 197 -29.35 29.43 35.92
C ARG A 197 -30.53 30.40 35.82
N LYS A 198 -31.40 30.36 36.81
CA LYS A 198 -32.13 31.52 37.35
C LYS A 198 -32.04 31.46 38.87
#